data_AF-A0A1B6ZA20-F1
#
_entry.id   AF-A0A1B6ZA20-F1
#
_cell.length_a   1.000
_cell.length_b   1.000
_cell.length_c   1.000
_cell.angle_alpha   90.00
_cell.angle_beta   90.00
_cell.angle_gamma   90.00
#
_symmetry.space_group_name_H-M   'P 1'
#
loop_
_entity.id
_entity.type
_entity.pdbx_description
1 polymer ?
#
loop_
_entity_poly.entity_id
_entity_poly.type
_entity_poly.pdbx_seq_one_letter_code
_entity_poly.pdbx_strand_id
1 'polypeptide(L)' 'MSNWHFKKIGSFNSEAEVDLWARQNRVSLSDLKTRRGRDGTVEAEVRESAYDESNNHIFGGFDRGSGFR' A
#
# COMPACT_ATOMS: atom_id res chain seq x y z
N MET A 1 14.71 12.21 -12.84
CA MET A 1 14.57 11.82 -11.42
C MET A 1 13.13 11.36 -11.25
N SER A 2 12.88 10.07 -11.04
CA SER A 2 11.51 9.57 -10.83
C SER A 2 10.93 10.29 -9.61
N ASN A 3 9.84 11.02 -9.78
CA ASN A 3 9.22 11.76 -8.68
C ASN A 3 8.50 10.73 -7.80
N TRP A 4 9.08 10.34 -6.67
CA TRP A 4 8.43 9.43 -5.74
C TRP A 4 7.26 10.18 -5.11
N HIS A 5 6.07 10.02 -5.68
CA HIS A 5 4.83 10.55 -5.12
C HIS A 5 4.36 9.62 -4.01
N PHE A 6 4.19 10.18 -2.82
CA PHE A 6 3.59 9.49 -1.69
C PHE A 6 2.20 10.08 -1.43
N LYS A 7 1.21 9.21 -1.28
CA LYS A 7 -0.16 9.56 -0.97
C LYS A 7 -0.45 9.22 0.48
N LYS A 8 -0.97 10.18 1.24
CA LYS A 8 -1.41 9.95 2.61
C LYS A 8 -2.57 8.96 2.61
N ILE A 9 -2.40 7.85 3.33
CA ILE A 9 -3.44 6.81 3.45
C ILE A 9 -4.31 7.02 4.70
N GLY A 10 -3.73 7.60 5.75
CA GLY A 10 -4.44 7.87 6.99
C GLY A 10 -3.52 8.02 8.19
N SER A 11 -4.16 8.19 9.34
CA SER A 11 -3.51 8.19 10.65
C SER A 11 -3.95 6.93 11.40
N PHE A 12 -2.98 6.21 11.91
CA PHE A 12 -3.13 4.96 12.65
C PHE A 12 -2.77 5.19 14.12
N ASN A 13 -3.20 4.32 15.03
CA ASN A 13 -2.81 4.44 16.43
C ASN A 13 -1.42 3.84 16.69
N SER A 14 -0.94 2.95 15.80
CA SER A 14 0.35 2.27 15.96
C SER A 14 0.92 1.75 14.64
N GLU A 15 2.24 1.52 14.59
CA GLU A 15 2.93 0.94 13.42
C GLU A 15 2.41 -0.46 13.05
N ALA A 16 1.95 -1.23 14.03
CA ALA A 16 1.33 -2.54 13.80
C ALA A 16 0.05 -2.45 12.96
N GLU A 17 -0.75 -1.39 13.12
CA GLU A 17 -1.94 -1.18 12.29
C GLU A 17 -1.56 -0.80 10.85
N VAL A 18 -0.45 -0.07 10.68
CA VAL A 18 0.08 0.26 9.35
C VAL A 18 0.54 -1.01 8.63
N ASP A 19 1.25 -1.91 9.32
CA ASP A 19 1.67 -3.20 8.77
C ASP A 19 0.47 -4.09 8.40
N LEU A 20 -0.58 -4.12 9.24
CA LEU A 20 -1.83 -4.83 8.92
C LEU A 20 -2.50 -4.24 7.67
N TRP A 21 -2.61 -2.92 7.57
CA TRP A 21 -3.14 -2.26 6.39
C TRP A 21 -2.30 -2.58 5.14
N ALA A 22 -0.98 -2.57 5.25
CA ALA A 22 -0.06 -2.87 4.16
C ALA A 22 -0.33 -4.28 3.59
N ARG A 23 -0.43 -5.27 4.47
CA ARG A 23 -0.71 -6.66 4.11
C ARG A 23 -2.08 -6.82 3.46
N GLN A 24 -3.10 -6.16 3.99
CA GLN A 24 -4.46 -6.18 3.42
C GLN A 24 -4.50 -5.59 2.01
N ASN A 25 -3.71 -4.55 1.76
CA ASN A 25 -3.65 -3.86 0.48
C ASN A 25 -2.54 -4.39 -0.44
N ARG A 26 -1.83 -5.46 -0.05
CA ARG A 26 -0.66 -6.02 -0.76
C ARG A 26 0.43 -4.99 -1.07
N VAL A 27 0.58 -4.00 -0.20
CA VAL A 27 1.60 -2.97 -0.28
C VAL A 27 2.86 -3.43 0.47
N SER A 28 4.02 -3.31 -0.16
CA SER A 28 5.30 -3.56 0.50
C SER A 28 5.58 -2.50 1.56
N LEU A 29 6.11 -2.91 2.72
CA LEU A 29 6.55 -1.98 3.76
C LEU A 29 7.64 -1.00 3.26
N SER A 30 8.45 -1.42 2.28
CA SER A 30 9.45 -0.56 1.64
C SER A 30 8.84 0.60 0.83
N ASP A 31 7.59 0.47 0.40
CA ASP A 31 6.83 1.50 -0.31
C ASP A 31 5.93 2.31 0.65
N LEU A 32 6.02 2.03 1.95
CA LEU A 32 5.34 2.77 3.00
C LEU A 32 6.31 3.69 3.74
N LYS A 33 5.80 4.86 4.09
CA LYS A 33 6.48 5.84 4.91
C LYS A 33 5.61 6.14 6.10
N THR A 34 6.08 5.79 7.29
CA THR A 34 5.43 6.13 8.55
C THR A 34 6.07 7.37 9.17
N ARG A 35 5.24 8.20 9.81
CA ARG A 35 5.67 9.36 10.58
C ARG A 35 4.88 9.40 11.87
N ARG A 36 5.57 9.56 13.00
CA ARG A 36 4.90 9.68 14.29
C ARG A 36 4.36 11.10 14.45
N GLY A 37 3.05 11.22 14.60
CA GLY A 37 2.36 12.45 14.92
C GLY A 37 2.56 12.86 16.38
N ARG A 38 2.37 14.16 16.64
CA ARG A 38 2.55 14.76 17.98
C ARG A 38 1.57 14.22 19.03
N ASP A 39 0.46 13.64 18.59
CA ASP A 39 -0.63 13.10 19.42
C ASP A 39 -0.42 11.61 19.79
N GLY A 40 0.69 10.99 19.36
CA GLY A 40 0.94 9.56 19.53
C GLY A 40 0.44 8.69 18.39
N THR A 41 -0.27 9.28 17.42
CA THR A 41 -0.69 8.61 16.17
C THR A 41 0.49 8.40 15.22
N VAL A 42 0.34 7.44 14.31
CA VAL A 42 1.28 7.13 13.23
C VAL A 42 0.61 7.49 11.92
N GLU A 43 1.05 8.56 11.29
CA GLU A 43 0.64 8.91 9.94
C GLU A 43 1.38 8.02 8.95
N ALA A 44 0.67 7.40 8.03
CA ALA A 44 1.27 6.59 6.99
C ALA A 44 0.98 7.18 5.61
N GLU A 45 1.99 7.12 4.76
CA GLU A 45 1.99 7.57 3.38
C GLU A 45 2.46 6.39 2.51
N VAL A 46 1.71 6.04 1.47
CA VAL A 46 2.06 4.96 0.53
C VAL A 46 2.58 5.56 -0.76
N ARG A 47 3.57 4.92 -1.38
CA ARG A 47 4.03 5.28 -2.71
C ARG A 47 2.89 5.08 -3.73
N GLU A 48 2.57 6.13 -4.46
CA GLU A 48 1.47 6.14 -5.44
C GLU A 48 1.62 5.04 -6.49
N SER A 49 2.84 4.77 -6.96
CA SER A 49 3.12 3.70 -7.92
C SER A 49 2.79 2.30 -7.37
N ALA A 50 3.01 2.05 -6.07
CA ALA A 50 2.68 0.77 -5.44
C ALA A 50 1.18 0.65 -5.14
N TYR A 51 0.52 1.79 -4.89
CA TYR A 51 -0.91 1.85 -4.64
C TYR A 51 -1.74 1.69 -5.93
N ASP A 52 -1.27 2.25 -7.05
CA ASP A 52 -1.92 2.11 -8.36
C ASP A 52 -1.76 0.67 -8.89
N GLU A 53 -0.57 0.07 -8.74
CA GLU A 53 -0.32 -1.33 -9.11
C GLU A 53 -1.14 -2.32 -8.26
N SER A 54 -1.36 -2.01 -6.97
CA SER A 54 -2.21 -2.84 -6.09
C SER A 54 -3.70 -2.77 -6.47
N ASN A 55 -4.20 -1.62 -6.93
CA ASN A 55 -5.57 -1.49 -7.45
C ASN A 55 -5.74 -2.20 -8.81
N ASN A 56 -4.67 -2.29 -9.60
CA ASN A 56 -4.70 -3.01 -10.88
C ASN A 56 -4.74 -4.54 -10.73
N HIS A 57 -4.42 -5.08 -9.55
CA HIS A 57 -4.44 -6.53 -9.30
C HIS A 57 -5.83 -7.07 -8.89
N ILE A 58 -6.79 -6.22 -8.50
CA ILE A 58 -8.16 -6.69 -8.19
C ILE A 58 -8.96 -6.99 -9.48
N PHE A 59 -8.55 -6.45 -10.63
CA PHE A 59 -9.20 -6.70 -11.93
C PHE A 59 -8.30 -7.37 -12.99
N GLY A 60 -7.13 -7.89 -12.60
CA GLY A 60 -6.24 -8.67 -13.48
C GLY A 60 -6.25 -10.19 -13.23
N GLY A 61 -7.18 -10.66 -12.40
CA GLY A 61 -7.23 -12.04 -11.87
C GLY A 61 -8.42 -12.87 -12.33
N PHE A 62 -8.93 -12.65 -13.54
CA PHE A 62 -9.63 -13.67 -14.32
C PHE A 62 -9.05 -13.60 -15.74
N ASP A 63 -8.75 -14.76 -16.32
CA ASP A 63 -8.09 -14.95 -17.63
C ASP A 63 -6.56 -14.88 -17.68
N ARG A 64 -5.91 -15.81 -16.97
CA ARG A 64 -4.73 -16.49 -17.54
C ARG A 64 -4.78 -17.98 -17.25
N GLY A 65 -5.30 -18.74 -18.22
CA GLY A 65 -5.04 -20.18 -18.31
C GLY A 65 -6.29 -21.08 -18.31
N SER A 66 -7.00 -21.13 -19.44
CA SER A 66 -7.60 -22.40 -19.90
C SER A 66 -6.81 -22.90 -21.12
N GLY A 67 -5.51 -23.12 -20.92
CA GLY A 67 -4.69 -23.97 -21.77
C GLY A 67 -4.68 -25.38 -21.19
N PHE A 68 -5.81 -26.08 -21.27
CA PHE A 68 -5.90 -27.53 -21.10
C PHE A 68 -7.07 -28.05 -21.94
N ARG A 69 -6.80 -28.32 -23.22
CA ARG A 69 -7.20 -29.51 -23.98
C ARG A 69 -6.91 -29.33 -25.47
#